data_AF-A0A554PAP0-F1
#
_entry.id   AF-A0A554PAP0-F1
#
_cell.length_a   1.000
_cell.length_b   1.000
_cell.length_c   1.000
_cell.angle_alpha   90.00
_cell.angle_beta   90.00
_cell.angle_gamma   90.00
#
_symmetry.space_group_name_H-M   'P 1'
#
loop_
_entity.id
_entity.type
_entity.pdbx_description
1 polymer ?
#
loop_
_entity_poly.entity_id
_entity_poly.type
_entity_poly.pdbx_seq_one_letter_code
_entity_poly.pdbx_strand_id
1 'polypeptide(L)'
;MNNLFPNFDSELIPGKSAAGFFIGESFSYVSDNIGKVEWYGPEVHVRDILLKNDSWMGVKRRIGFGDEFVLSYRYMNEVVSLYFEGSERLYRIAVGKEYRGGFQGVSVGDDIRCLEKSFNILFNDMDDDFLLEKNGEVLTGISFVTDYRASLEHAPEQVIQFISIHDWSLR
;
A
#
# COMPACT_ATOMS: atom_id res chain seq x y z
N MET A 1 2.92 -20.23 17.73
CA MET A 1 2.55 -18.89 17.24
C MET A 1 3.62 -18.49 16.25
N ASN A 2 3.27 -18.40 14.97
CA ASN A 2 4.16 -17.82 13.98
C ASN A 2 4.03 -16.30 14.12
N ASN A 3 5.14 -15.59 14.23
CA ASN A 3 5.15 -14.14 14.06
C ASN A 3 5.46 -13.91 12.57
N LEU A 4 4.43 -13.65 11.77
CA LEU A 4 4.62 -13.45 10.33
C LEU A 4 5.26 -12.09 10.10
N PHE A 5 6.48 -12.11 9.55
CA PHE A 5 7.22 -10.91 9.17
C PHE A 5 7.04 -10.67 7.67
N PRO A 6 6.85 -9.41 7.22
CA PRO A 6 6.78 -9.14 5.79
C PRO A 6 8.07 -9.51 5.07
N ASN A 7 7.96 -10.05 3.87
CA ASN A 7 9.10 -10.29 2.99
C ASN A 7 9.43 -9.01 2.20
N PHE A 8 10.44 -8.27 2.64
CA PHE A 8 10.83 -7.00 2.03
C PHE A 8 11.43 -7.11 0.62
N ASP A 9 11.81 -8.30 0.20
CA ASP A 9 12.46 -8.56 -1.09
C ASP A 9 11.50 -9.17 -2.12
N SER A 10 10.24 -9.40 -1.75
CA SER A 10 9.28 -10.01 -2.68
C SER A 10 8.83 -9.05 -3.77
N GLU A 11 8.75 -9.55 -5.01
CA GLU A 11 8.18 -8.81 -6.14
C GLU A 11 6.73 -8.42 -5.88
N LEU A 12 6.33 -7.28 -6.44
CA LEU A 12 4.98 -6.75 -6.38
C LEU A 12 4.19 -7.28 -7.57
N ILE A 13 3.12 -8.04 -7.30
CA ILE A 13 2.28 -8.64 -8.33
C ILE A 13 0.92 -7.93 -8.34
N PRO A 14 0.59 -7.15 -9.39
CA PRO A 14 -0.65 -6.39 -9.48
C PRO A 14 -1.89 -7.23 -9.19
N GLY A 15 -2.75 -6.73 -8.32
CA GLY A 15 -4.01 -7.37 -7.90
C GLY A 15 -3.86 -8.68 -7.14
N LYS A 16 -2.64 -9.12 -6.79
CA LYS A 16 -2.41 -10.47 -6.24
C LYS A 16 -1.65 -10.48 -4.94
N SER A 17 -0.43 -9.95 -4.89
CA SER A 17 0.41 -10.13 -3.70
C SER A 17 1.56 -9.13 -3.61
N ALA A 18 1.97 -8.88 -2.37
CA ALA A 18 3.15 -8.11 -1.99
C ALA A 18 3.57 -8.47 -0.57
N ALA A 19 4.86 -8.33 -0.26
CA ALA A 19 5.41 -8.54 1.09
C ALA A 19 5.15 -9.91 1.73
N GLY A 20 4.86 -10.94 0.92
CA GLY A 20 4.46 -12.28 1.40
C GLY A 20 2.98 -12.43 1.77
N PHE A 21 2.15 -11.42 1.49
CA PHE A 21 0.69 -11.44 1.69
C PHE A 21 -0.06 -11.48 0.36
N PHE A 22 -1.30 -11.97 0.40
CA PHE A 22 -2.15 -12.12 -0.78
C PHE A 22 -3.46 -11.34 -0.64
N ILE A 23 -3.81 -10.61 -1.70
CA ILE A 23 -5.10 -9.96 -1.84
C ILE A 23 -6.22 -11.00 -1.66
N GLY A 24 -7.24 -10.65 -0.87
CA GLY A 24 -8.37 -11.52 -0.54
C GLY A 24 -8.22 -12.37 0.72
N GLU A 25 -7.05 -12.41 1.36
CA GLU A 25 -6.85 -13.04 2.68
C GLU A 25 -7.80 -12.42 3.72
N SER A 26 -8.39 -13.23 4.59
CA SER A 26 -9.30 -12.72 5.62
C SER A 26 -8.53 -12.03 6.74
N PHE A 27 -9.16 -11.03 7.36
CA PHE A 27 -8.63 -10.34 8.53
C PHE A 27 -8.28 -11.31 9.66
N SER A 28 -9.14 -12.30 9.91
CA SER A 28 -8.90 -13.34 10.93
C SER A 28 -7.62 -14.13 10.66
N TYR A 29 -7.43 -14.60 9.43
CA TYR A 29 -6.25 -15.37 9.05
C TYR A 29 -4.98 -14.52 9.20
N VAL A 30 -4.98 -13.28 8.71
CA VAL A 30 -3.83 -12.39 8.84
C VAL A 30 -3.56 -12.05 10.30
N SER A 31 -4.60 -11.77 11.09
CA SER A 31 -4.51 -11.50 12.53
C SER A 31 -3.90 -12.66 13.30
N ASP A 32 -4.32 -13.90 13.01
CA ASP A 32 -3.80 -15.10 13.69
C ASP A 32 -2.30 -15.33 13.39
N ASN A 33 -1.85 -14.95 12.19
CA ASN A 33 -0.47 -15.07 11.75
C ASN A 33 0.43 -13.90 12.19
N ILE A 34 -0.12 -12.69 12.31
CA ILE A 34 0.62 -11.54 12.88
C ILE A 34 0.74 -11.69 14.40
N GLY A 35 -0.31 -12.21 15.05
CA GLY A 35 -0.40 -12.32 16.49
C GLY A 35 -0.87 -11.02 17.16
N LYS A 36 -0.63 -10.92 18.47
CA LYS A 36 -1.15 -9.81 19.28
C LYS A 36 -0.39 -8.52 18.98
N VAL A 37 -1.12 -7.46 18.63
CA VAL A 37 -0.58 -6.11 18.40
C VAL A 37 -1.30 -5.07 19.26
N GLU A 38 -0.68 -3.91 19.43
CA GLU A 38 -1.37 -2.73 19.97
C GLU A 38 -2.23 -2.08 18.87
N TRP A 39 -3.45 -1.68 19.23
CA TRP A 39 -4.40 -1.05 18.32
C TRP A 39 -4.61 0.43 18.66
N TYR A 40 -4.43 1.29 17.67
CA TYR A 40 -4.63 2.73 17.80
C TYR A 40 -5.91 3.16 17.07
N GLY A 41 -6.74 3.90 17.80
CA GLY A 41 -8.01 4.42 17.29
C GLY A 41 -7.87 5.72 16.50
N PRO A 42 -8.99 6.24 15.98
CA PRO A 42 -9.02 7.41 15.09
C PRO A 42 -8.58 8.72 15.77
N GLU A 43 -8.56 8.77 17.10
CA GLU A 43 -8.18 9.96 17.88
C GLU A 43 -6.67 10.13 18.08
N VAL A 44 -5.88 9.13 17.66
CA VAL A 44 -4.43 9.12 17.87
C VAL A 44 -3.70 9.61 16.62
N HIS A 45 -2.77 10.55 16.79
CA HIS A 45 -1.81 10.93 15.76
C HIS A 45 -0.78 9.82 15.55
N VAL A 46 -1.14 8.82 14.75
CA VAL A 46 -0.34 7.59 14.52
C VAL A 46 1.07 7.87 14.00
N ARG A 47 1.33 9.04 13.39
CA ARG A 47 2.63 9.40 12.80
C ARG A 47 3.80 9.30 13.80
N ASP A 48 3.66 9.86 15.00
CA ASP A 48 4.75 9.89 15.97
C ASP A 48 5.03 8.50 16.58
N ILE A 49 4.03 7.63 16.55
CA ILE A 49 4.11 6.24 17.03
C ILE A 49 4.82 5.38 15.97
N LEU A 50 4.45 5.53 14.69
CA LEU A 50 5.08 4.83 13.57
C LEU A 50 6.58 5.09 13.47
N LEU A 51 7.02 6.33 13.73
CA LEU A 51 8.43 6.70 13.70
C LEU A 51 9.31 5.93 14.70
N LYS A 52 8.71 5.35 15.75
CA LYS A 52 9.41 4.62 16.81
C LYS A 52 9.09 3.12 16.82
N ASN A 53 8.20 2.68 15.94
CA ASN A 53 7.75 1.30 15.88
C ASN A 53 8.70 0.46 15.04
N ASP A 54 9.09 -0.71 15.56
CA ASP A 54 9.92 -1.70 14.87
C ASP A 54 9.17 -3.01 14.56
N SER A 55 7.86 -3.07 14.84
CA SER A 55 7.02 -4.26 14.72
C SER A 55 5.67 -3.96 14.04
N TRP A 56 4.70 -4.88 14.14
CA TRP A 56 3.32 -4.66 13.71
C TRP A 56 2.53 -3.83 14.73
N MET A 57 1.75 -2.88 14.23
CA MET A 57 0.67 -2.22 14.98
C MET A 57 -0.64 -2.28 14.20
N GLY A 58 -1.76 -2.27 14.92
CA GLY A 58 -3.09 -2.11 14.37
C GLY A 58 -3.54 -0.66 14.39
N VAL A 59 -4.19 -0.21 13.32
CA VAL A 59 -4.75 1.14 13.21
C VAL A 59 -6.19 1.02 12.73
N LYS A 60 -7.09 1.68 13.46
CA LYS A 60 -8.52 1.77 13.13
C LYS A 60 -8.85 3.22 12.78
N ARG A 61 -9.22 3.48 11.52
CA ARG A 61 -9.65 4.80 11.06
C ARG A 61 -11.13 4.80 10.68
N ARG A 62 -11.84 5.84 11.07
CA ARG A 62 -13.25 6.06 10.68
C ARG A 62 -13.30 6.56 9.23
N ILE A 63 -14.28 6.07 8.46
CA ILE A 63 -14.54 6.50 7.09
C ILE A 63 -15.60 7.60 7.12
N GLY A 64 -15.23 8.80 6.62
CA GLY A 64 -16.12 9.95 6.60
C GLY A 64 -16.71 10.26 7.98
N PHE A 65 -18.02 10.49 8.01
CA PHE A 65 -18.79 10.78 9.23
C PHE A 65 -19.63 9.59 9.72
N GLY A 66 -19.47 8.41 9.10
CA GLY A 66 -20.24 7.21 9.44
C GLY A 66 -19.60 6.34 10.53
N ASP A 67 -20.23 5.19 10.78
CA ASP A 67 -19.74 4.17 11.73
C ASP A 67 -18.85 3.10 11.07
N GLU A 68 -18.49 3.30 9.80
CA GLU A 68 -17.59 2.41 9.07
C GLU A 68 -16.13 2.71 9.41
N PHE A 69 -15.30 1.66 9.40
CA PHE A 69 -13.90 1.76 9.72
C PHE A 69 -13.03 1.00 8.72
N VAL A 70 -11.89 1.58 8.38
CA VAL A 70 -10.76 0.85 7.79
C VAL A 70 -9.91 0.32 8.93
N LEU A 71 -9.66 -0.98 8.90
CA LEU A 71 -8.66 -1.63 9.75
C LEU A 71 -7.37 -1.74 8.94
N SER A 72 -6.24 -1.45 9.56
CA SER A 72 -4.96 -1.67 8.91
C SER A 72 -3.90 -2.18 9.88
N TYR A 73 -3.08 -3.10 9.41
CA TYR A 73 -1.82 -3.43 10.07
C TYR A 73 -0.71 -2.62 9.43
N ARG A 74 0.15 -2.02 10.23
CA ARG A 74 1.33 -1.27 9.77
C ARG A 74 2.58 -1.84 10.40
N TYR A 75 3.53 -2.22 9.56
CA TYR A 75 4.82 -2.73 9.99
C TYR A 75 5.86 -1.62 9.96
N MET A 76 6.55 -1.41 11.08
CA MET A 76 7.52 -0.33 11.27
C MET A 76 6.92 1.04 10.94
N ASN A 77 7.66 1.91 10.24
CA ASN A 77 7.21 3.20 9.75
C ASN A 77 6.58 3.08 8.34
N GLU A 78 5.55 2.25 8.22
CA GLU A 78 4.80 1.99 6.97
C GLU A 78 5.64 1.39 5.84
N VAL A 79 6.66 0.60 6.20
CA VAL A 79 7.41 -0.21 5.22
C VAL A 79 6.45 -1.16 4.50
N VAL A 80 5.50 -1.74 5.26
CA VAL A 80 4.38 -2.53 4.75
C VAL A 80 3.12 -2.15 5.51
N SER A 81 2.03 -1.90 4.77
CA SER A 81 0.70 -1.65 5.33
C SER A 81 -0.32 -2.55 4.67
N LEU A 82 -1.14 -3.22 5.48
CA LEU A 82 -2.21 -4.13 5.06
C LEU A 82 -3.54 -3.48 5.41
N TYR A 83 -4.45 -3.32 4.44
CA TYR A 83 -5.73 -2.64 4.64
C TYR A 83 -6.90 -3.59 4.43
N PHE A 84 -7.87 -3.48 5.34
CA PHE A 84 -9.11 -4.24 5.37
C PHE A 84 -10.27 -3.26 5.51
N GLU A 85 -11.31 -3.47 4.73
CA GLU A 85 -12.53 -2.67 4.69
C GLU A 85 -13.72 -3.59 4.38
N GLY A 86 -14.94 -3.17 4.74
CA GLY A 86 -16.22 -3.80 4.38
C GLY A 86 -16.32 -5.31 4.61
N SER A 87 -15.75 -6.07 3.69
CA SER A 87 -15.69 -7.54 3.62
C SER A 87 -14.73 -8.23 4.60
N GLU A 88 -13.95 -7.45 5.37
CA GLU A 88 -12.84 -7.95 6.20
C GLU A 88 -11.80 -8.76 5.39
N ARG A 89 -11.68 -8.50 4.10
CA ARG A 89 -10.63 -9.07 3.25
C ARG A 89 -9.54 -8.05 3.00
N LEU A 90 -8.32 -8.54 2.85
CA LEU A 90 -7.16 -7.74 2.47
C LEU A 90 -7.37 -7.23 1.04
N TYR A 91 -7.81 -5.98 0.92
CA TYR A 91 -8.09 -5.36 -0.38
C TYR A 91 -6.92 -4.53 -0.89
N ARG A 92 -5.98 -4.16 -0.01
CA ARG A 92 -4.82 -3.35 -0.36
C ARG A 92 -3.61 -3.70 0.49
N ILE A 93 -2.46 -3.84 -0.18
CA ILE A 93 -1.13 -3.92 0.40
C ILE A 93 -0.34 -2.72 -0.13
N ALA A 94 0.10 -1.83 0.75
CA ALA A 94 1.00 -0.73 0.38
C ALA A 94 2.40 -1.00 0.91
N VAL A 95 3.40 -0.76 0.07
CA VAL A 95 4.82 -0.83 0.47
C VAL A 95 5.43 0.56 0.39
N GLY A 96 6.24 0.90 1.38
CA GLY A 96 6.84 2.21 1.54
C GLY A 96 8.37 2.15 1.56
N LYS A 97 8.97 3.23 2.06
CA LYS A 97 10.43 3.36 2.21
C LYS A 97 10.99 2.12 2.94
N GLU A 98 12.17 1.67 2.50
CA GLU A 98 12.89 0.47 2.98
C GLU A 98 12.41 -0.89 2.42
N TYR A 99 11.27 -0.93 1.73
CA TYR A 99 10.91 -2.10 0.94
C TYR A 99 11.83 -2.21 -0.29
N ARG A 100 12.38 -3.41 -0.54
CA ARG A 100 13.41 -3.65 -1.55
C ARG A 100 12.93 -4.35 -2.81
N GLY A 101 11.78 -5.05 -2.72
CA GLY A 101 11.09 -5.56 -3.89
C GLY A 101 10.48 -4.44 -4.73
N GLY A 102 10.12 -4.75 -5.97
CA GLY A 102 9.56 -3.77 -6.89
C GLY A 102 8.56 -4.37 -7.86
N PHE A 103 8.18 -3.57 -8.86
CA PHE A 103 7.38 -3.98 -10.00
C PHE A 103 8.17 -3.66 -11.28
N GLN A 104 8.40 -4.65 -12.14
CA GLN A 104 9.16 -4.47 -13.39
C GLN A 104 10.55 -3.82 -13.17
N GLY A 105 11.20 -4.15 -12.06
CA GLY A 105 12.50 -3.60 -11.68
C GLY A 105 12.47 -2.16 -11.15
N VAL A 106 11.29 -1.59 -10.90
CA VAL A 106 11.10 -0.27 -10.29
C VAL A 106 10.60 -0.42 -8.86
N SER A 107 11.24 0.26 -7.92
CA SER A 107 11.02 0.13 -6.48
C SER A 107 10.66 1.47 -5.84
N VAL A 108 10.30 1.45 -4.56
CA VAL A 108 10.15 2.68 -3.78
C VAL A 108 11.49 3.43 -3.71
N GLY A 109 11.46 4.74 -3.94
CA GLY A 109 12.66 5.58 -4.03
C GLY A 109 13.18 5.80 -5.45
N ASP A 110 12.68 5.07 -6.44
CA ASP A 110 13.00 5.31 -7.85
C ASP A 110 12.15 6.44 -8.45
N ASP A 111 12.65 7.02 -9.55
CA ASP A 111 11.86 7.92 -10.40
C ASP A 111 10.75 7.14 -11.10
N ILE A 112 9.51 7.62 -10.99
CA ILE A 112 8.34 6.96 -11.60
C ILE A 112 8.48 6.82 -13.13
N ARG A 113 9.21 7.73 -13.79
CA ARG A 113 9.45 7.70 -15.23
C ARG A 113 10.25 6.49 -15.69
N CYS A 114 10.89 5.74 -14.79
CA CYS A 114 11.48 4.45 -15.12
C CYS A 114 10.47 3.49 -15.77
N LEU A 115 9.18 3.65 -15.49
CA LEU A 115 8.08 2.85 -16.06
C LEU A 115 7.65 3.29 -17.47
N GLU A 116 8.03 4.49 -17.93
CA GLU A 116 7.68 5.02 -19.27
C GLU A 116 8.22 4.13 -20.41
N LYS A 117 9.25 3.32 -20.13
CA LYS A 117 9.80 2.34 -21.07
C LYS A 117 8.79 1.28 -21.50
N SER A 118 7.74 1.04 -20.70
CA SER A 118 6.80 -0.06 -20.91
C SER A 118 5.33 0.34 -20.78
N PHE A 119 5.05 1.53 -20.22
CA PHE A 119 3.72 2.00 -19.89
C PHE A 119 3.58 3.50 -20.18
N ASN A 120 2.38 3.93 -20.51
CA ASN A 120 1.98 5.31 -20.33
C ASN A 120 1.68 5.53 -18.83
N ILE A 121 2.13 6.65 -18.27
CA ILE A 121 1.90 6.99 -16.86
C ILE A 121 0.79 8.03 -16.80
N LEU A 122 -0.30 7.70 -16.12
CA LEU A 122 -1.49 8.54 -16.00
C LEU A 122 -1.60 9.04 -14.57
N PHE A 123 -1.82 10.35 -14.39
CA PHE A 123 -2.11 10.91 -13.08
C PHE A 123 -3.62 10.84 -12.81
N ASN A 124 -3.99 10.28 -11.67
CA ASN A 124 -5.34 10.23 -11.15
C ASN A 124 -5.52 11.34 -10.10
N ASP A 125 -6.18 12.42 -10.51
CA ASP A 125 -6.41 13.61 -9.69
C ASP A 125 -7.42 13.39 -8.55
N MET A 126 -8.17 12.29 -8.57
CA MET A 126 -9.11 11.95 -7.51
C MET A 126 -8.43 11.35 -6.28
N ASP A 127 -7.35 10.58 -6.46
CA ASP A 127 -6.64 9.90 -5.38
C ASP A 127 -5.19 10.38 -5.18
N ASP A 128 -4.75 11.39 -5.95
CA ASP A 128 -3.37 11.90 -5.98
C ASP A 128 -2.34 10.78 -6.25
N ASP A 129 -2.67 9.81 -7.12
CA ASP A 129 -1.81 8.68 -7.45
C ASP A 129 -1.60 8.52 -8.96
N PHE A 130 -0.69 7.62 -9.33
CA PHE A 130 -0.37 7.30 -10.71
C PHE A 130 -0.82 5.88 -11.06
N LEU A 131 -1.45 5.79 -12.22
CA LEU A 131 -1.88 4.57 -12.87
C LEU A 131 -0.98 4.30 -14.07
N LEU A 132 -0.88 3.02 -14.44
CA LEU A 132 -0.15 2.60 -15.63
C LEU A 132 -1.13 2.18 -16.70
N GLU A 133 -0.88 2.59 -17.94
CA GLU A 133 -1.66 2.17 -19.10
C GLU A 133 -0.74 1.50 -20.12
N LYS A 134 -1.23 0.42 -20.73
CA LYS A 134 -0.55 -0.25 -21.84
C LYS A 134 -1.57 -0.60 -22.91
N ASN A 135 -1.28 -0.22 -24.16
CA ASN A 135 -2.16 -0.47 -25.31
C ASN A 135 -3.59 0.08 -25.13
N GLY A 136 -3.75 1.21 -24.43
CA GLY A 136 -5.05 1.84 -24.19
C GLY A 136 -5.88 1.20 -23.06
N GLU A 137 -5.30 0.26 -22.31
CA GLU A 137 -5.93 -0.34 -21.14
C GLU A 137 -5.13 -0.01 -19.87
N VAL A 138 -5.84 0.46 -18.84
CA VAL A 138 -5.25 0.70 -17.52
C VAL A 138 -4.92 -0.65 -16.87
N LEU A 139 -3.67 -0.81 -16.44
CA LEU A 139 -3.23 -1.94 -15.65
C LEU A 139 -3.85 -1.83 -14.26
N THR A 140 -4.81 -2.70 -13.98
CA THR A 140 -5.51 -2.73 -12.70
C THR A 140 -4.67 -3.40 -11.61
N GLY A 141 -4.99 -3.07 -10.37
CA GLY A 141 -4.44 -3.72 -9.18
C GLY A 141 -3.04 -3.26 -8.78
N ILE A 142 -2.55 -2.17 -9.36
CA ILE A 142 -1.35 -1.47 -8.93
C ILE A 142 -1.52 0.04 -9.11
N SER A 143 -1.04 0.83 -8.14
CA SER A 143 -0.89 2.28 -8.28
C SER A 143 0.31 2.81 -7.49
N PHE A 144 0.74 4.02 -7.82
CA PHE A 144 1.98 4.61 -7.31
C PHE A 144 1.72 5.99 -6.73
N VAL A 145 2.17 6.23 -5.50
CA VAL A 145 2.13 7.55 -4.88
C VAL A 145 3.56 8.07 -4.82
N THR A 146 3.75 9.31 -5.25
CA THR A 146 5.06 9.98 -5.29
C THR A 146 5.17 11.07 -4.24
N ASP A 147 6.31 11.77 -4.21
CA ASP A 147 6.57 12.92 -3.34
C ASP A 147 5.85 14.20 -3.76
N TYR A 148 5.23 14.23 -4.94
CA TYR A 148 4.37 15.33 -5.41
C TYR A 148 2.96 14.84 -5.70
N ARG A 149 1.97 15.69 -5.39
CA ARG A 149 0.54 15.43 -5.69
C ARG A 149 0.13 16.15 -6.97
N ALA A 150 0.81 15.84 -8.06
CA ALA A 150 0.60 16.53 -9.34
C ALA A 150 0.98 15.63 -10.51
N SER A 151 0.46 15.94 -11.70
CA SER A 151 0.84 15.24 -12.94
C SER A 151 2.31 15.49 -13.32
N LEU A 152 2.87 14.60 -14.15
CA LEU A 152 4.24 14.74 -14.67
C LEU A 152 4.43 15.99 -15.56
N GLU A 153 3.36 16.56 -16.11
CA GLU A 153 3.43 17.84 -16.84
C GLU A 153 3.77 19.01 -15.90
N HIS A 154 3.24 18.99 -14.68
CA HIS A 154 3.42 20.05 -13.69
C HIS A 154 4.66 19.81 -12.81
N ALA A 155 4.96 18.54 -12.50
CA ALA A 155 6.14 18.14 -11.76
C ALA A 155 6.78 16.93 -12.46
N PRO A 156 7.74 17.14 -13.38
CA PRO A 156 8.28 16.04 -14.20
C PRO A 156 9.19 15.07 -13.45
N GLU A 157 9.78 15.49 -12.33
CA GLU A 157 10.72 14.69 -11.54
C GLU A 157 10.05 14.33 -10.22
N GLN A 158 9.63 13.08 -10.10
CA GLN A 158 8.91 12.60 -8.91
C GLN A 158 9.44 11.23 -8.50
N VAL A 159 9.64 11.08 -7.20
CA VAL A 159 10.16 9.86 -6.58
C VAL A 159 9.01 9.08 -5.97
N ILE A 160 8.94 7.78 -6.24
CA ILE A 160 7.93 6.90 -5.66
C ILE A 160 8.11 6.84 -4.14
N GLN A 161 7.07 7.21 -3.39
CA GLN A 161 7.00 7.10 -1.93
C GLN A 161 6.30 5.80 -1.49
N PHE A 162 5.26 5.41 -2.22
CA PHE A 162 4.52 4.18 -1.97
C PHE A 162 4.10 3.50 -3.25
N ILE A 163 4.10 2.16 -3.24
CA ILE A 163 3.48 1.34 -4.28
C ILE A 163 2.34 0.56 -3.64
N SER A 164 1.18 0.58 -4.26
CA SER A 164 -0.02 -0.09 -3.77
C SER A 164 -0.39 -1.25 -4.67
N ILE A 165 -0.54 -2.45 -4.12
CA ILE A 165 -1.17 -3.60 -4.76
C ILE A 165 -2.57 -3.76 -4.18
N HIS A 166 -3.59 -3.87 -5.03
CA HIS A 166 -4.98 -3.76 -4.57
C HIS A 166 -5.99 -4.50 -5.44
N ASP A 167 -7.16 -4.76 -4.87
CA ASP A 167 -8.38 -5.12 -5.59
C ASP A 167 -9.54 -4.35 -4.98
N TRP A 168 -9.99 -3.32 -5.69
CA TRP A 168 -11.07 -2.45 -5.23
C TRP A 168 -12.44 -3.11 -5.20
N SER A 169 -12.60 -4.28 -5.84
CA SER A 169 -13.86 -5.05 -5.75
C SER A 169 -14.07 -5.72 -4.41
N LEU A 170 -13.02 -5.80 -3.58
CA LEU A 170 -13.06 -6.38 -2.23
C LEU A 170 -13.33 -5.34 -1.14
N ARG A 171 -13.41 -4.06 -1.50
CA ARG A 171 -13.66 -2.94 -0.60
C ARG A 171 -15.07 -2.97 -0.02
#